data_AF-A0A933CR64-F1
#
_entry.id   AF-A0A933CR64-F1
#
_cell.length_a   1.000
_cell.length_b   1.000
_cell.length_c   1.000
_cell.angle_alpha   90.00
_cell.angle_beta   90.00
_cell.angle_gamma   90.00
#
_symmetry.space_group_name_H-M   'P 1'
#
loop_
_entity.id
_entity.type
_entity.pdbx_description
1 polymer ?
#
loop_
_entity_poly.entity_id
_entity_poly.type
_entity_poly.pdbx_seq_one_letter_code
_entity_poly.pdbx_strand_id
1 'polypeptide(L)' 'QAPPHKWLLLAIAWELGLIAVLIQLPAVRQAFGITMPPASDIGIIVGLGIIVAVAIEIAKFVFRTKERPSKMAYP' A
#
# COMPACT_ATOMS: atom_id res chain seq x y z
N GLN A 1 -0.40 -20.50 1.46
CA GLN A 1 -0.40 -19.17 2.12
C GLN A 1 1.03 -18.68 2.02
N ALA A 2 1.29 -17.57 1.31
CA ALA A 2 2.64 -17.02 1.25
C ALA A 2 3.04 -16.61 2.68
N PRO A 3 4.17 -17.09 3.21
CA PRO A 3 4.56 -16.80 4.59
C PRO A 3 4.62 -15.29 4.81
N PRO A 4 4.36 -14.78 6.04
CA PRO A 4 4.51 -13.37 6.35
C PRO A 4 5.94 -12.96 5.99
N HIS A 5 6.04 -12.17 4.93
CA HIS A 5 7.29 -11.80 4.30
C HIS A 5 7.82 -10.65 5.15
N LYS A 6 8.52 -11.00 6.24
CA LYS A 6 9.11 -10.06 7.20
C LYS A 6 9.93 -8.96 6.52
N TRP A 7 10.55 -9.29 5.38
CA TRP A 7 11.24 -8.36 4.50
C TRP A 7 10.36 -7.26 3.91
N LEU A 8 9.10 -7.55 3.59
CA LEU A 8 8.18 -6.52 3.08
C LEU A 8 7.82 -5.52 4.17
N LEU A 9 7.52 -5.98 5.38
CA LEU A 9 7.24 -5.07 6.49
C LEU A 9 8.45 -4.18 6.78
N LEU A 10 9.66 -4.75 6.72
CA LEU A 10 10.89 -3.98 6.82
C LEU A 10 11.04 -2.97 5.68
N ALA A 11 10.76 -3.36 4.43
CA ALA A 11 10.82 -2.47 3.28
C ALA A 11 9.82 -1.31 3.41
N ILE A 12 8.58 -1.58 3.84
CA ILE A 12 7.56 -0.55 4.08
C ILE A 12 8.04 0.42 5.17
N ALA A 13 8.51 -0.11 6.31
CA ALA A 13 9.01 0.74 7.39
C ALA A 13 10.21 1.58 6.94
N TRP A 14 11.12 0.97 6.17
CA TRP A 14 12.29 1.63 5.60
C TRP A 14 11.89 2.76 4.65
N GLU A 15 10.96 2.50 3.75
CA GLU A 15 10.50 3.47 2.76
C GLU A 15 9.80 4.66 3.43
N LEU A 16 8.93 4.42 4.40
CA LEU A 16 8.32 5.47 5.21
C LEU A 16 9.38 6.29 5.96
N GLY A 17 10.40 5.62 6.52
CA GLY A 17 11.52 6.28 7.17
C GLY A 17 12.34 7.17 6.22
N LEU A 18 12.68 6.64 5.03
CA LEU A 18 13.40 7.40 4.01
C LEU A 18 12.62 8.62 3.55
N ILE A 19 11.32 8.47 3.26
CA ILE A 19 10.47 9.60 2.88
C ILE A 19 10.48 10.64 4.01
N ALA A 20 10.21 10.23 5.25
CA ALA A 20 10.15 11.13 6.39
C ALA A 20 11.45 11.91 6.64
N VAL A 21 12.62 11.28 6.41
CA VAL A 21 13.93 11.92 6.55
C VAL A 21 14.26 12.81 5.35
N LEU A 22 14.10 12.31 4.13
CA LEU A 22 14.51 13.01 2.92
C LEU A 22 13.72 14.29 2.68
N ILE A 23 12.41 14.31 3.00
CA ILE A 23 11.60 15.54 2.84
C ILE A 23 12.00 16.65 3.81
N GLN A 24 12.80 16.38 4.84
CA GLN A 24 13.34 17.44 5.70
C GLN A 24 14.45 18.23 4.99
N LEU A 25 15.15 17.62 4.03
CA LEU A 25 16.25 18.23 3.31
C LEU A 25 15.73 19.26 2.28
N PRO A 26 16.10 20.55 2.38
CA PRO A 26 15.63 21.58 1.45
C PRO A 26 16.03 21.28 0.00
N ALA A 27 17.23 20.75 -0.23
CA ALA A 27 17.71 20.39 -1.57
C ALA A 27 16.80 19.35 -2.24
N VAL A 28 16.34 18.35 -1.48
CA VAL A 28 15.40 17.33 -1.98
C VAL A 28 14.05 17.98 -2.26
N ARG A 29 13.49 18.75 -1.32
CA ARG A 29 12.19 19.39 -1.52
C ARG A 29 12.17 20.33 -2.73
N GLN A 30 13.22 21.12 -2.91
CA GLN A 30 13.30 22.06 -4.03
C GLN A 30 13.47 21.36 -5.37
N ALA A 31 14.30 20.31 -5.43
CA ALA A 31 14.51 19.53 -6.65
C ALA A 31 13.23 18.81 -7.12
N PHE A 32 12.41 18.34 -6.17
CA PHE A 32 11.16 17.62 -6.46
C PHE A 32 9.91 18.49 -6.36
N GLY A 33 10.03 19.80 -6.08
CA GLY A 33 8.90 20.71 -5.94
C GLY A 33 7.94 20.37 -4.79
N ILE A 34 8.46 19.81 -3.70
CA ILE A 34 7.66 19.32 -2.57
C ILE A 34 7.27 20.47 -1.63
N THR A 35 5.98 20.78 -1.58
CA THR A 35 5.38 21.57 -0.50
C THR A 35 4.99 20.65 0.66
N MET A 36 5.34 21.02 1.89
CA MET A 36 4.99 20.19 3.05
C MET A 36 3.47 20.15 3.25
N PRO A 37 2.85 18.97 3.24
CA PRO A 37 1.42 18.84 3.42
C PRO A 37 1.02 19.18 4.87
N PRO A 38 -0.13 19.85 5.08
CA PRO A 38 -0.73 19.95 6.40
C PRO A 38 -1.18 18.56 6.90
N ALA A 39 -1.41 18.44 8.20
CA ALA A 39 -1.83 17.18 8.82
C ALA A 39 -3.15 16.62 8.25
N SER A 40 -4.05 17.49 7.78
CA SER A 40 -5.29 17.11 7.09
C SER A 40 -5.02 16.28 5.84
N ASP A 41 -4.03 16.67 5.05
CA ASP A 41 -3.71 16.04 3.78
C ASP A 41 -3.07 14.67 4.00
N ILE A 42 -2.30 14.51 5.07
CA ILE A 42 -1.83 13.19 5.52
C ILE A 42 -3.01 12.26 5.83
N GLY A 43 -4.04 12.77 6.51
CA GLY A 43 -5.28 12.02 6.77
C GLY A 43 -5.97 11.57 5.47
N ILE A 44 -6.02 12.44 4.46
CA ILE A 44 -6.58 12.12 3.14
C ILE A 44 -5.78 11.01 2.46
N ILE A 45 -4.44 11.10 2.45
CA ILE A 45 -3.55 10.09 1.85
C ILE A 45 -3.78 8.72 2.48
N VAL A 46 -3.84 8.65 3.82
CA VAL A 46 -4.11 7.41 4.54
C VAL A 46 -5.50 6.87 4.20
N GLY A 47 -6.52 7.73 4.17
CA GLY A 47 -7.88 7.35 3.79
C GLY A 47 -7.95 6.74 2.39
N LEU A 48 -7.30 7.36 1.41
CA LEU A 48 -7.20 6.83 0.05
C LEU A 48 -6.47 5.48 0.01
N GLY A 49 -5.39 5.32 0.76
CA GLY A 49 -4.69 4.03 0.88
C GLY A 49 -5.58 2.90 1.41
N ILE A 50 -6.40 3.18 2.42
CA ILE A 50 -7.38 2.24 2.96
C ILE A 50 -8.41 1.87 1.90
N ILE A 51 -8.96 2.85 1.17
CA ILE A 51 -9.94 2.62 0.10
C ILE A 51 -9.36 1.68 -0.97
N VAL A 52 -8.12 1.92 -1.41
CA VAL A 52 -7.43 1.06 -2.38
C VAL A 52 -7.25 -0.36 -1.84
N ALA A 53 -6.82 -0.51 -0.58
CA ALA A 53 -6.67 -1.82 0.04
C ALA A 53 -8.00 -2.59 0.09
N VAL A 54 -9.10 -1.92 0.48
CA VAL A 54 -10.45 -2.51 0.48
C VAL A 54 -10.88 -2.92 -0.92
N ALA A 55 -10.65 -2.09 -1.94
CA ALA A 55 -10.97 -2.41 -3.33
C ALA A 55 -10.24 -3.67 -3.81
N ILE A 56 -8.96 -3.83 -3.44
CA ILE A 56 -8.16 -5.01 -3.75
C ILE A 56 -8.73 -6.26 -3.04
N GLU A 57 -9.11 -6.16 -1.76
CA GLU A 57 -9.71 -7.29 -1.04
C GLU A 57 -11.06 -7.71 -1.66
N ILE A 58 -11.91 -6.75 -2.05
CA ILE A 58 -13.17 -7.03 -2.74
C ILE A 58 -12.89 -7.73 -4.08
N ALA A 59 -11.95 -7.23 -4.87
CA ALA A 59 -11.60 -7.85 -6.15
C ALA A 59 -11.14 -9.31 -5.95
N LYS A 60 -10.24 -9.57 -5.00
CA LYS A 60 -9.78 -10.93 -4.66
C LYS A 60 -10.93 -11.83 -4.23
N PHE A 61 -11.87 -11.31 -3.42
CA PHE A 61 -13.04 -12.06 -2.98
C PHE A 61 -13.93 -12.49 -4.15
N VAL A 62 -14.19 -11.57 -5.09
CA VAL A 62 -14.99 -11.84 -6.29
C VAL A 62 -14.30 -12.90 -7.17
N PHE A 63 -13.00 -12.79 -7.41
CA PHE A 63 -12.26 -13.76 -8.21
C PHE A 63 -12.21 -15.15 -7.55
N ARG A 64 -11.98 -15.23 -6.24
CA ARG A 64 -11.94 -16.49 -5.50
C ARG A 64 -13.29 -17.23 -5.50
N THR A 65 -14.39 -16.49 -5.60
CA THR A 65 -15.73 -17.07 -5.71
C THR A 65 -15.96 -17.69 -7.10
N LYS A 66 -15.39 -17.11 -8.16
CA LYS A 66 -15.48 -17.64 -9.54
C LYS A 66 -14.61 -18.87 -9.80
N GLU A 67 -13.48 -19.03 -9.11
CA GLU A 67 -12.56 -20.17 -9.31
C GLU A 67 -13.00 -21.46 -8.59
N ARG A 68 -13.98 -21.39 -7.68
CA ARG A 68 -14.40 -22.52 -6.84
C ARG A 68 -15.24 -23.64 -7.51
N PRO A 69 -15.82 -23.54 -8.75
CA PRO A 69 -16.54 -24.67 -9.34
C PRO A 69 -15.66 -25.65 -10.13
N SER A 70 -14.34 -25.43 -10.29
CA SER A 70 -13.48 -26.27 -11.16
C SER A 70 -12.55 -27.25 -10.42
N LYS A 71 -12.86 -27.64 -9.17
CA LYS A 71 -12.11 -28.69 -8.45
C LYS A 71 -12.93 -29.91 -8.03
N MET A 72 -14.18 -30.05 -8.50
CA MET A 72 -15.03 -31.24 -8.29
C MET A 72 -15.31 -32.01 -9.59
N ALA A 73 -14.51 -31.78 -10.63
CA ALA A 73 -14.66 -32.44 -11.91
C ALA A 73 -13.45 -33.34 -12.19
N TYR A 74 -13.24 -34.40 -11.40
CA TYR A 74 -12.83 -35.74 -11.84
C TYR A 74 -13.23 -36.78 -10.77
N PRO A 75 -13.78 -37.95 -11.19
CA PRO A 75 -14.23 -39.02 -10.30
C PRO A 75 -13.08 -39.76 -9.60
#